data_AF-A0A7V6TA06-F1
#
_entry.id   AF-A0A7V6TA06-F1
#
_cell.length_a   1.000
_cell.length_b   1.000
_cell.length_c   1.000
_cell.angle_alpha   90.00
_cell.angle_beta   90.00
_cell.angle_gamma   90.00
#
_symmetry.space_group_name_H-M   'P 1'
#
loop_
_entity.id
_entity.type
_entity.pdbx_description
1 polymer ?
#
loop_
_entity_poly.entity_id
_entity_poly.type
_entity_poly.pdbx_seq_one_letter_code
_entity_poly.pdbx_strand_id
1 'polypeptide(L)'
;MLPIKRKVGLDGKIAIGEVLKMAKIQPGDWVEIKPVNNKITIKTVKRTKPKGAVKAAAGILSDRNDLIDEMLRIREDEHDRSGTSIQ
;
A
#
# COMPACT_ATOMS: atom_id res chain seq x y z
N MET A 1 -20.98 17.20 -1.12
CA MET A 1 -20.28 17.13 -2.43
C MET A 1 -21.30 16.95 -3.53
N LEU A 2 -21.09 17.59 -4.68
CA LEU A 2 -21.91 17.33 -5.85
C LEU A 2 -21.55 15.96 -6.46
N PRO A 3 -22.53 15.18 -6.91
CA PRO A 3 -22.28 13.91 -7.58
C PRO A 3 -21.55 14.13 -8.90
N ILE A 4 -20.42 13.44 -9.08
CA ILE A 4 -19.66 13.46 -10.33
C ILE A 4 -20.08 12.26 -11.18
N LYS A 5 -20.42 12.50 -12.45
CA LYS A 5 -20.70 11.44 -13.42
C LYS A 5 -19.47 11.22 -14.30
N ARG A 6 -19.02 9.97 -14.42
CA ARG A 6 -17.93 9.56 -15.32
C ARG A 6 -18.36 8.33 -16.10
N LYS A 7 -17.89 8.24 -17.35
CA LYS A 7 -18.14 7.09 -18.22
C LYS A 7 -17.20 5.95 -17.84
N VAL A 8 -17.73 4.73 -17.83
CA VAL A 8 -16.93 3.51 -17.71
C VAL A 8 -16.41 3.14 -19.10
N GLY A 9 -15.11 2.87 -19.20
CA GLY A 9 -14.47 2.41 -20.43
C GLY A 9 -14.93 1.00 -20.82
N LEU A 10 -14.68 0.61 -22.07
CA LEU A 10 -15.01 -0.73 -22.56
C LEU A 10 -14.21 -1.84 -21.85
N ASP A 11 -13.09 -1.47 -21.24
CA ASP A 11 -12.24 -2.33 -20.40
C ASP A 11 -12.70 -2.40 -18.93
N GLY A 12 -13.87 -1.82 -18.62
CA GLY A 12 -14.41 -1.79 -17.26
C GLY A 12 -13.71 -0.80 -16.32
N LYS A 13 -12.79 0.04 -16.83
CA LYS A 13 -12.09 1.03 -16.01
C LYS A 13 -12.84 2.36 -15.96
N ILE A 14 -12.66 3.09 -14.87
CA ILE A 14 -13.23 4.42 -14.65
C ILE A 14 -12.16 5.38 -14.14
N ALA A 15 -12.01 6.53 -14.79
CA ALA A 15 -11.05 7.55 -14.38
C ALA A 15 -11.71 8.53 -13.39
N ILE A 16 -11.19 8.58 -12.16
CA ILE A 16 -11.72 9.41 -11.05
C ILE A 16 -10.63 10.22 -10.32
N GLY A 17 -9.70 10.80 -11.07
CA GLY A 17 -8.49 11.44 -10.52
C GLY A 17 -8.75 12.53 -9.46
N GLU A 18 -9.75 13.39 -9.65
CA GLU A 18 -10.13 14.43 -8.68
C GLU A 18 -10.61 13.84 -7.34
N VAL A 19 -11.41 12.77 -7.41
CA VAL A 19 -11.96 12.07 -6.24
C VAL A 19 -10.85 11.36 -5.47
N LEU A 20 -9.89 10.75 -6.17
CA LEU A 20 -8.74 10.09 -5.54
C LEU A 20 -7.85 11.09 -4.79
N LYS A 21 -7.60 12.27 -5.38
CA LYS A 21 -6.85 13.36 -4.72
C LYS A 21 -7.54 13.81 -3.43
N MET A 22 -8.86 14.01 -3.48
CA MET A 22 -9.64 14.39 -2.31
C MET A 22 -9.64 13.30 -1.22
N ALA A 23 -9.73 12.03 -1.63
CA ALA A 23 -9.67 10.88 -0.73
C ALA A 23 -8.23 10.56 -0.26
N LYS A 24 -7.23 11.35 -0.69
CA LYS A 24 -5.80 11.17 -0.40
C LYS A 24 -5.29 9.78 -0.75
N ILE A 25 -5.80 9.20 -1.84
CA ILE A 25 -5.37 7.91 -2.37
C ILE A 25 -4.28 8.17 -3.39
N GLN A 26 -3.10 7.59 -3.17
CA GLN A 26 -1.96 7.67 -4.05
C GLN A 26 -1.71 6.35 -4.78
N PRO A 27 -1.03 6.37 -5.95
CA PRO A 27 -0.55 5.15 -6.58
C PRO A 27 0.29 4.33 -5.61
N GLY A 28 -0.01 3.02 -5.50
CA GLY A 28 0.64 2.11 -4.56
C GLY A 28 -0.07 1.96 -3.21
N ASP A 29 -1.06 2.80 -2.90
CA ASP A 29 -1.89 2.60 -1.72
C ASP A 29 -2.74 1.34 -1.83
N TRP A 30 -2.90 0.66 -0.70
CA TRP A 30 -3.82 -0.45 -0.59
C TRP A 30 -5.24 0.07 -0.39
N VAL A 31 -6.16 -0.43 -1.22
CA VAL A 31 -7.57 -0.09 -1.15
C VAL A 31 -8.43 -1.34 -1.01
N GLU A 32 -9.46 -1.24 -0.19
CA GLU A 32 -10.52 -2.23 -0.08
C GLU A 32 -11.71 -1.79 -0.93
N ILE A 33 -12.21 -2.70 -1.75
CA ILE A 33 -13.37 -2.51 -2.63
C ILE A 33 -14.48 -3.42 -2.14
N LYS A 34 -15.60 -2.84 -1.71
CA LYS A 34 -16.77 -3.58 -1.21
C LYS A 34 -18.04 -3.20 -1.98
N PRO A 35 -18.75 -4.17 -2.58
CA PRO A 35 -20.10 -3.93 -3.09
C PRO A 35 -21.09 -3.87 -1.92
N VAL A 36 -21.91 -2.81 -1.89
CA VAL A 36 -22.96 -2.61 -0.88
C VAL A 36 -24.17 -1.98 -1.55
N ASN A 37 -25.32 -2.66 -1.55
CA ASN A 37 -26.62 -2.11 -2.01
C ASN A 37 -26.54 -1.34 -3.34
N ASN A 38 -26.13 -2.02 -4.41
CA ASN A 38 -25.96 -1.44 -5.76
C ASN A 38 -24.99 -0.25 -5.83
N LYS A 39 -24.06 -0.15 -4.87
CA LYS A 39 -22.97 0.83 -4.83
C LYS A 39 -21.66 0.11 -4.58
N ILE A 40 -20.56 0.68 -5.08
CA ILE A 40 -19.21 0.22 -4.78
C ILE A 40 -18.58 1.23 -3.82
N THR A 41 -18.11 0.75 -2.67
CA THR A 41 -17.38 1.57 -1.70
C THR A 41 -15.90 1.25 -1.81
N ILE A 42 -15.08 2.28 -1.95
CA ILE A 42 -13.62 2.19 -2.00
C ILE A 42 -13.06 2.89 -0.78
N LYS A 43 -12.22 2.21 0.00
CA LYS A 43 -11.58 2.76 1.21
C LYS A 43 -10.10 2.43 1.21
N THR A 44 -9.26 3.35 1.69
CA THR A 44 -7.86 3.03 1.97
C THR A 44 -7.75 2.10 3.17
N VAL A 45 -6.85 1.12 3.07
CA VAL A 45 -6.53 0.21 4.16
C VAL A 45 -5.06 0.32 4.51
N LYS A 46 -4.78 0.45 5.80
CA LYS A 46 -3.41 0.31 6.29
C LYS A 46 -3.14 -1.17 6.48
N ARG A 47 -2.00 -1.68 6.01
CA ARG A 47 -1.51 -2.99 6.46
C ARG A 47 -1.25 -2.87 7.97
N THR A 48 -2.19 -3.34 8.77
CA THR A 48 -1.91 -3.68 10.16
C THR A 48 -0.98 -4.88 10.12
N LYS A 49 0.33 -4.62 10.22
CA LYS A 49 1.29 -5.69 10.52
C LYS A 49 0.82 -6.33 11.84
N PRO A 50 0.68 -7.66 11.91
CA PRO A 50 0.29 -8.31 13.16
C PRO A 50 1.22 -7.86 14.28
N LYS A 51 0.65 -7.30 15.36
CA LYS A 51 1.41 -6.92 16.55
C LYS A 51 2.12 -8.18 17.04
N GLY A 52 3.46 -8.12 17.13
CA GLY A 52 4.27 -9.26 17.56
C GLY A 52 5.00 -10.00 16.44
N ALA A 53 4.71 -9.78 15.15
CA ALA A 53 5.49 -10.40 14.08
C ALA A 53 6.97 -9.95 14.09
N VAL A 54 7.21 -8.67 14.37
CA VAL A 54 8.56 -8.12 14.55
C VAL A 54 9.22 -8.68 15.82
N LYS A 55 8.45 -8.84 16.91
CA LYS A 55 8.97 -9.38 18.19
C LYS A 55 9.28 -10.88 18.10
N ALA A 56 8.45 -11.64 17.39
CA ALA A 56 8.67 -13.06 17.10
C ALA A 56 9.88 -13.25 16.19
N ALA A 57 10.01 -12.46 15.12
CA ALA A 57 11.19 -12.49 14.26
C ALA A 57 12.47 -12.09 15.01
N ALA A 58 12.41 -11.04 15.84
CA ALA A 58 13.55 -10.62 16.66
C ALA A 58 13.96 -11.69 17.69
N GLY A 59 13.00 -12.38 18.32
CA GLY A 59 13.28 -13.49 19.23
C GLY A 59 13.77 -14.77 18.54
N ILE A 60 13.52 -14.94 17.24
CA ILE A 60 14.11 -16.03 16.44
C ILE A 60 15.56 -15.70 16.04
N LEU A 61 15.89 -14.41 15.93
CA LEU A 61 17.21 -13.92 15.51
C LEU A 61 18.15 -13.57 16.68
N SER A 62 17.66 -13.56 17.92
CA SER A 62 18.45 -13.20 19.11
C SER A 62 19.63 -14.14 19.38
N ASP A 63 19.58 -15.39 18.87
CA ASP A 63 20.65 -16.38 19.02
C ASP A 63 21.63 -16.39 17.83
N ARG A 64 21.47 -15.45 16.87
CA ARG A 64 22.27 -15.39 15.65
C ARG A 64 22.74 -13.97 15.37
N ASN A 65 23.63 -13.46 16.23
CA ASN A 65 24.25 -12.14 16.10
C ASN A 65 24.85 -11.92 14.70
N ASP A 66 25.46 -12.96 14.13
CA ASP A 66 26.09 -12.90 12.81
C ASP A 66 25.09 -12.62 11.66
N LEU A 67 23.85 -13.11 11.81
CA LEU A 67 22.78 -12.90 10.83
C LEU A 67 22.21 -11.48 10.91
N ILE A 68 22.24 -10.86 12.09
CA ILE A 68 21.80 -9.48 12.29
C ILE A 68 22.76 -8.52 11.59
N ASP A 69 24.07 -8.74 11.71
CA ASP A 69 25.09 -7.93 11.02
C ASP A 69 25.02 -8.10 9.50
N GLU A 70 24.77 -9.31 9.00
CA GLU A 70 24.55 -9.57 7.57
C GLU A 70 23.28 -8.88 7.05
N MET A 71 22.16 -8.94 7.80
CA MET A 71 20.92 -8.26 7.44
C MET A 71 21.00 -6.73 7.55
N LEU A 72 21.84 -6.19 8.43
CA LEU A 72 22.12 -4.76 8.52
C LEU A 72 23.02 -4.29 7.37
N ARG A 73 23.97 -5.10 6.90
CA ARG A 73 24.78 -4.80 5.70
C ARG A 73 23.94 -4.73 4.42
N ILE A 74 22.93 -5.58 4.27
CA ILE A 74 21.99 -5.51 3.11
C ILE A 74 21.24 -4.16 3.07
N ARG A 75 21.10 -3.47 4.22
CA ARG A 75 20.45 -2.16 4.31
C ARG A 75 21.34 -0.96 3.96
N GLU A 76 22.66 -1.13 3.92
CA GLU A 76 23.54 -0.03 3.49
C GLU A 76 23.61 0.09 1.95
N ASP A 77 23.36 -1.01 1.22
CA ASP A 77 23.35 -1.03 -0.26
C ASP A 77 21.95 -0.99 -0.90
N GLU A 78 20.87 -1.22 -0.14
CA GLU A 78 19.52 -0.86 -0.60
C GLU A 78 19.31 0.65 -0.42
N HIS A 79 19.98 1.43 -1.28
CA HIS A 79 19.56 2.79 -1.60
C HIS A 79 18.05 2.79 -1.76
N ASP A 80 17.39 3.66 -0.98
CA ASP A 80 15.99 4.04 -1.14
C ASP A 80 15.58 3.83 -2.58
N ARG A 81 14.72 2.82 -2.85
CA ARG A 81 14.12 2.64 -4.17
C ARG A 81 13.54 3.98 -4.55
N SER A 82 14.25 4.72 -5.39
CA SER A 82 13.75 5.93 -6.01
C SER A 82 12.55 5.46 -6.80
N GLY A 83 11.37 5.78 -6.26
CA GLY A 83 10.10 5.43 -6.90
C GLY A 83 10.21 5.89 -8.35
N THR A 84 10.03 4.96 -9.28
CA THR A 84 10.02 5.27 -10.70
C THR A 84 9.00 6.38 -10.92
N SER A 85 9.51 7.59 -11.17
CA SER A 85 8.71 8.70 -11.68
C SER A 85 8.29 8.29 -13.09
N ILE A 86 7.09 7.72 -13.20
CA ILE A 86 6.47 7.46 -14.50
C ILE A 86 6.00 8.82 -15.01
N GLN A 87 6.77 9.34 -15.95
CA GLN A 87 6.50 10.55 -16.74
C GLN A 87 5.46 10.25 -17.82
#